data_AF-A0A7J6H1C0-F1
#
_entry.id   AF-A0A7J6H1C0-F1
#
_cell.length_a   1.000
_cell.length_b   1.000
_cell.length_c   1.000
_cell.angle_alpha   90.00
_cell.angle_beta   90.00
_cell.angle_gamma   90.00
#
_symmetry.space_group_name_H-M   'P 1'
#
loop_
_entity.id
_entity.type
_entity.pdbx_description
1 polymer ?
#
loop_
_entity_poly.entity_id
_entity_poly.type
_entity_poly.pdbx_seq_one_letter_code
_entity_poly.pdbx_strand_id
1 'polypeptide(L)'
;MGIPSEMRDFWVKRSQREPALLIASPAEERKIFNAKHCTQEGVRAGFKAASIACVATAVPTLIAVRKVPWAKANLNYTAQALIISAASIASYFITADKTILECARRNAQFEQALRNQD
;
A
#
# COMPACT_ATOMS: atom_id res chain seq x y z
N MET A 1 42.17 12.66 -26.70
CA MET A 1 42.87 12.10 -25.53
C MET A 1 41.82 11.48 -24.63
N GLY A 2 41.67 10.14 -24.70
CA GLY A 2 40.61 9.41 -24.00
C GLY A 2 41.08 8.98 -22.61
N ILE A 3 40.21 9.15 -21.61
CA ILE A 3 40.46 8.71 -20.23
C ILE A 3 40.65 7.18 -20.26
N PRO A 4 41.75 6.64 -19.71
CA PRO A 4 42.01 5.20 -19.70
C PRO A 4 40.86 4.46 -18.99
N SER A 5 40.31 3.44 -19.66
CA SER A 5 39.15 2.66 -19.22
C SER A 5 39.32 2.07 -17.82
N GLU A 6 40.55 1.73 -17.45
CA GLU A 6 40.91 1.22 -16.12
C GLU A 6 40.55 2.21 -15.01
N MET A 7 40.84 3.51 -15.17
CA MET A 7 40.50 4.51 -14.15
C MET A 7 39.00 4.67 -13.97
N ARG A 8 38.22 4.52 -15.06
CA ARG A 8 36.76 4.58 -15.01
C ARG A 8 36.20 3.39 -14.25
N ASP A 9 36.75 2.19 -14.46
CA ASP A 9 36.30 0.99 -13.77
C ASP A 9 36.68 1.00 -12.29
N PHE A 10 37.84 1.56 -11.91
CA PHE A 10 38.18 1.81 -10.51
C PHE A 10 37.22 2.80 -9.82
N TRP A 11 36.77 3.85 -10.53
CA TRP A 11 35.78 4.80 -10.01
C TRP A 11 34.38 4.18 -9.88
N VAL A 12 33.96 3.34 -10.82
CA VAL A 12 32.68 2.61 -10.73
C VAL A 12 32.72 1.59 -9.59
N LYS A 13 33.85 0.89 -9.40
CA LYS A 13 34.03 -0.09 -8.31
C LYS A 13 34.13 0.57 -6.94
N ARG A 14 34.70 1.78 -6.85
CA ARG A 14 34.72 2.61 -5.64
C ARG A 14 33.36 3.24 -5.35
N SER A 15 32.65 3.71 -6.38
CA SER A 15 31.27 4.21 -6.28
C SER A 15 30.30 3.13 -5.83
N GLN A 16 30.45 1.89 -6.31
CA GLN A 16 29.69 0.73 -5.80
C GLN A 16 30.05 0.34 -4.36
N ARG A 17 31.26 0.67 -3.89
CA ARG A 17 31.70 0.41 -2.50
C ARG A 17 31.28 1.50 -1.52
N GLU A 18 30.76 2.63 -2.00
CA GLU A 18 30.26 3.73 -1.18
C GLU A 18 28.72 3.84 -1.24
N PRO A 19 27.97 2.89 -0.64
CA PRO A 19 26.76 3.20 0.10
C PRO A 19 27.07 3.39 1.60
N ALA A 20 28.32 3.70 1.96
CA ALA A 20 28.85 3.59 3.32
C ALA A 20 28.51 4.76 4.28
N LEU A 21 27.58 5.66 3.91
CA LEU A 21 27.04 6.69 4.83
C LEU A 21 25.51 6.72 4.92
N LEU A 22 24.84 5.66 4.46
CA LEU A 22 23.51 5.28 4.95
C LEU A 22 23.62 3.85 5.46
N ILE A 23 24.40 3.68 6.54
CA ILE A 23 24.28 2.49 7.37
C ILE A 23 22.90 2.56 8.00
N ALA A 24 21.88 2.06 7.28
CA ALA A 24 20.64 1.63 7.91
C ALA A 24 21.10 0.64 8.98
N SER A 25 21.00 1.06 10.24
CA SER A 25 21.31 0.18 11.37
C SER A 25 20.59 -1.15 11.15
N PRO A 26 21.11 -2.31 11.57
CA PRO A 26 20.35 -3.57 11.54
C PRO A 26 18.97 -3.44 12.21
N ALA A 27 18.78 -2.45 13.08
CA ALA A 27 17.46 -2.06 13.59
C ALA A 27 16.55 -1.41 12.52
N GLU A 28 17.07 -0.56 11.64
CA GLU A 28 16.34 0.09 10.54
C GLU A 28 15.97 -0.88 9.42
N GLU A 29 16.86 -1.78 9.00
CA GLU A 29 16.52 -2.81 7.99
C GLU A 29 15.39 -3.73 8.48
N ARG A 30 15.42 -4.10 9.76
CA ARG A 30 14.38 -4.92 10.39
C ARG A 30 13.04 -4.18 10.47
N LYS A 31 13.06 -2.87 10.73
CA LYS A 31 11.87 -2.00 10.66
C LYS A 31 11.32 -1.93 9.23
N ILE A 32 12.18 -1.76 8.23
CA ILE A 32 11.78 -1.70 6.81
C ILE A 32 11.19 -3.05 6.36
N PHE A 33 11.80 -4.17 6.74
CA PHE A 33 11.29 -5.50 6.41
C PHE A 33 9.92 -5.76 7.03
N ASN A 34 9.76 -5.46 8.32
CA ASN A 34 8.46 -5.57 8.99
C ASN A 34 7.42 -4.65 8.36
N ALA A 35 7.78 -3.40 8.02
CA ALA A 35 6.90 -2.47 7.35
C ALA A 35 6.47 -2.95 5.95
N LYS A 36 7.36 -3.63 5.20
CA LYS A 36 7.01 -4.25 3.91
C LYS A 36 6.05 -5.43 4.06
N HIS A 37 6.26 -6.28 5.07
CA HIS A 37 5.34 -7.39 5.35
C HIS A 37 3.95 -6.86 5.73
N CYS A 38 3.93 -5.83 6.57
CA CYS A 38 2.76 -5.10 7.02
C CYS A 38 1.95 -4.48 5.88
N THR A 39 2.62 -3.81 4.94
CA THR A 39 1.95 -3.23 3.77
C THR A 39 1.40 -4.31 2.86
N GLN A 40 2.07 -5.45 2.69
CA GLN A 40 1.55 -6.57 1.91
C GLN A 40 0.27 -7.16 2.53
N GLU A 41 0.21 -7.30 3.85
CA GLU A 41 -1.01 -7.73 4.54
C GLU A 41 -2.14 -6.72 4.36
N GLY A 42 -1.84 -5.42 4.44
CA GLY A 42 -2.83 -4.37 4.24
C GLY A 42 -3.35 -4.25 2.82
N VAL A 43 -2.49 -4.43 1.82
CA VAL A 43 -2.89 -4.51 0.41
C VAL A 43 -3.82 -5.71 0.20
N ARG A 44 -3.50 -6.86 0.78
CA ARG A 44 -4.33 -8.08 0.64
C ARG A 44 -5.68 -7.94 1.34
N ALA A 45 -5.70 -7.41 2.56
CA ALA A 45 -6.92 -7.16 3.30
C ALA A 45 -7.78 -6.09 2.61
N GLY A 46 -7.16 -4.99 2.16
CA GLY A 46 -7.80 -3.94 1.38
C GLY A 46 -8.39 -4.47 0.08
N PHE A 47 -7.67 -5.31 -0.66
CA PHE A 47 -8.18 -5.90 -1.90
C PHE A 47 -9.40 -6.81 -1.66
N LYS A 48 -9.38 -7.60 -0.56
CA LYS A 48 -10.53 -8.41 -0.17
C LYS A 48 -11.73 -7.52 0.18
N ALA A 49 -11.53 -6.45 0.93
CA ALA A 49 -12.60 -5.51 1.25
C ALA A 49 -13.15 -4.81 0.01
N ALA A 50 -12.27 -4.38 -0.89
CA ALA A 50 -12.63 -3.72 -2.15
C ALA A 50 -13.45 -4.63 -3.07
N SER A 51 -13.08 -5.91 -3.19
CA SER A 51 -13.85 -6.85 -4.01
C SER A 51 -15.26 -7.09 -3.44
N ILE A 52 -15.40 -7.20 -2.12
CA ILE A 52 -16.71 -7.30 -1.46
C ILE A 52 -17.52 -6.03 -1.66
N ALA A 53 -16.93 -4.86 -1.46
CA ALA A 53 -17.59 -3.57 -1.65
C ALA A 53 -18.02 -3.36 -3.12
N CYS A 54 -17.19 -3.78 -4.08
CA CYS A 54 -17.52 -3.73 -5.50
C CYS A 54 -18.78 -4.54 -5.78
N VAL A 55 -18.86 -5.79 -5.33
CA VAL A 55 -20.05 -6.64 -5.52
C VAL A 55 -21.26 -6.05 -4.78
N ALA A 56 -21.06 -5.64 -3.53
CA ALA A 56 -22.11 -5.07 -2.69
C ALA A 56 -22.68 -3.75 -3.23
N THR A 57 -21.92 -2.99 -4.02
CA THR A 57 -22.38 -1.74 -4.65
C THR A 57 -22.84 -1.93 -6.09
N ALA A 58 -22.20 -2.80 -6.86
CA ALA A 58 -22.56 -3.06 -8.25
C ALA A 58 -23.95 -3.68 -8.37
N VAL A 59 -24.28 -4.65 -7.50
CA VAL A 59 -25.58 -5.33 -7.57
C VAL A 59 -26.75 -4.35 -7.31
N PRO A 60 -26.78 -3.57 -6.21
CA PRO A 60 -27.82 -2.56 -6.01
C PRO A 60 -27.84 -1.48 -7.09
N THR A 61 -26.67 -1.03 -7.57
CA THR A 61 -26.58 -0.01 -8.63
C THR A 61 -27.27 -0.49 -9.92
N LEU A 62 -27.00 -1.73 -10.34
CA LEU A 62 -27.60 -2.33 -11.53
C LEU A 62 -29.10 -2.63 -11.36
N ILE A 63 -29.54 -3.02 -10.16
CA ILE A 63 -30.96 -3.21 -9.86
C ILE A 63 -31.68 -1.87 -9.90
N ALA A 64 -31.09 -0.82 -9.31
CA ALA A 64 -31.69 0.51 -9.25
C ALA A 64 -31.98 1.07 -10.65
N VAL A 65 -31.02 1.01 -11.58
CA VAL A 65 -31.26 1.49 -12.96
C VAL A 65 -32.21 0.62 -13.78
N ARG A 66 -32.51 -0.61 -13.34
CA ARG A 66 -33.52 -1.48 -13.97
C ARG A 66 -34.92 -1.33 -13.38
N LYS A 67 -35.02 -1.11 -12.07
CA LYS A 67 -36.29 -1.12 -11.33
C LYS A 67 -36.81 0.28 -10.99
N VAL A 68 -35.94 1.28 -10.92
CA VAL A 68 -36.31 2.65 -10.53
C VAL A 68 -36.29 3.55 -11.78
N PRO A 69 -37.45 4.03 -12.25
CA PRO A 69 -37.56 4.87 -13.46
C PRO A 69 -36.73 6.15 -13.37
N TRP A 70 -36.69 6.76 -12.17
CA TRP A 70 -35.88 7.94 -11.89
C TRP A 70 -34.38 7.68 -12.06
N ALA A 71 -33.89 6.55 -11.55
CA ALA A 71 -32.48 6.17 -11.69
C ALA A 71 -32.14 5.85 -13.14
N LYS A 72 -33.04 5.19 -13.88
CA LYS A 72 -32.85 4.92 -15.32
C LYS A 72 -32.77 6.21 -16.15
N ALA A 73 -33.56 7.23 -15.79
CA ALA A 73 -33.59 8.50 -16.50
C ALA A 73 -32.43 9.44 -16.16
N ASN A 74 -31.88 9.36 -14.94
CA ASN A 74 -30.88 10.33 -14.44
C ASN A 74 -29.47 9.74 -14.20
N LEU A 75 -29.31 8.41 -14.15
CA LEU A 75 -28.04 7.78 -13.80
C LEU A 75 -27.32 7.23 -15.06
N ASN A 76 -26.36 8.01 -15.58
CA ASN A 76 -25.52 7.60 -16.72
C ASN A 76 -24.52 6.49 -16.33
N TYR A 77 -23.98 5.77 -17.32
CA TYR A 77 -22.97 4.73 -17.12
C TYR A 77 -21.74 5.22 -16.36
N THR A 78 -21.32 6.47 -16.59
CA THR A 78 -20.24 7.11 -15.83
C THR A 78 -20.58 7.21 -14.34
N ALA A 79 -21.80 7.61 -14.00
CA ALA A 79 -22.21 7.74 -12.59
C ALA A 79 -22.23 6.38 -11.88
N GLN A 80 -22.69 5.32 -12.57
CA GLN A 80 -22.65 3.96 -12.04
C GLN A 80 -21.21 3.49 -11.78
N ALA A 81 -20.31 3.72 -12.74
CA ALA A 81 -18.90 3.37 -12.60
C ALA A 81 -18.23 4.15 -11.45
N LEU A 82 -18.57 5.44 -11.27
CA LEU A 82 -18.06 6.26 -10.19
C LEU A 82 -18.53 5.77 -8.82
N ILE A 83 -19.80 5.38 -8.66
CA ILE A 83 -20.32 4.84 -7.39
C ILE A 83 -19.57 3.57 -6.98
N ILE A 84 -19.43 2.62 -7.92
CA ILE A 84 -18.76 1.33 -7.66
C ILE A 84 -17.26 1.55 -7.37
N SER A 85 -16.60 2.39 -8.17
CA SER A 85 -15.16 2.67 -7.99
C SER A 85 -14.89 3.42 -6.69
N ALA A 86 -15.69 4.43 -6.35
CA ALA A 86 -15.53 5.18 -5.11
C ALA A 86 -15.69 4.29 -3.87
N ALA A 87 -16.70 3.40 -3.85
CA ALA A 87 -16.89 2.47 -2.75
C ALA A 87 -15.74 1.44 -2.63
N SER A 88 -15.24 0.96 -3.76
CA SER A 88 -14.12 0.01 -3.81
C SER A 88 -12.81 0.66 -3.32
N ILE A 89 -12.54 1.88 -3.76
CA ILE A 89 -11.36 2.65 -3.35
C ILE A 89 -11.44 2.99 -1.86
N ALA A 90 -12.58 3.49 -1.39
CA ALA A 90 -12.77 3.84 0.02
C ALA A 90 -12.58 2.61 0.94
N SER A 91 -13.19 1.48 0.59
CA SER A 91 -13.06 0.25 1.38
C SER A 91 -11.63 -0.33 1.38
N TYR A 92 -10.91 -0.21 0.27
CA TYR A 92 -9.48 -0.54 0.21
C TYR A 92 -8.68 0.28 1.21
N PHE A 93 -8.77 1.61 1.13
CA PHE A 93 -7.98 2.51 1.97
C PHE A 93 -8.31 2.36 3.45
N ILE A 94 -9.60 2.31 3.81
CA ILE A 94 -10.01 2.13 5.21
C ILE A 94 -9.43 0.84 5.79
N THR A 95 -9.47 -0.26 5.03
CA THR A 95 -8.98 -1.56 5.50
C THR A 95 -7.45 -1.61 5.52
N ALA A 96 -6.80 -1.08 4.49
CA ALA A 96 -5.35 -0.98 4.41
C ALA A 96 -4.81 -0.13 5.57
N ASP A 97 -5.39 1.05 5.81
CA ASP A 97 -4.97 1.94 6.90
C ASP A 97 -5.15 1.27 8.27
N LYS A 98 -6.25 0.56 8.49
CA LYS A 98 -6.48 -0.20 9.74
C LYS A 98 -5.37 -1.23 9.98
N THR A 99 -5.06 -2.05 8.96
CA THR A 99 -4.05 -3.10 9.08
C THR A 99 -2.64 -2.53 9.27
N ILE A 100 -2.28 -1.46 8.56
CA ILE A 100 -0.99 -0.80 8.68
C ILE A 100 -0.85 -0.18 10.07
N LEU A 101 -1.90 0.48 10.58
CA LEU A 101 -1.88 1.10 11.90
C LEU A 101 -1.80 0.05 13.01
N GLU A 102 -2.52 -1.06 12.91
CA GLU A 102 -2.46 -2.16 13.87
C GLU A 102 -1.06 -2.76 13.94
N CYS A 103 -0.43 -2.97 12.79
CA CYS A 103 0.91 -3.49 12.70
C CYS A 103 1.97 -2.48 13.18
N ALA A 104 1.82 -1.18 12.88
CA ALA A 104 2.67 -0.13 13.45
C ALA A 104 2.55 -0.08 14.99
N ARG A 105 1.33 -0.23 15.51
CA ARG A 105 1.07 -0.26 16.95
C ARG A 105 1.72 -1.48 17.61
N ARG A 106 1.65 -2.66 17.00
CA ARG A 106 2.38 -3.84 17.50
C ARG A 106 3.88 -3.61 17.51
N ASN A 107 4.44 -3.03 16.45
CA ASN A 107 5.88 -2.77 16.37
C ASN A 107 6.35 -1.81 17.48
N ALA A 108 5.56 -0.76 17.78
CA ALA A 108 5.84 0.17 18.89
C ALA A 108 5.79 -0.52 20.28
N GLN A 109 4.82 -1.44 20.49
CA GLN A 109 4.74 -2.21 21.73
C GLN A 109 5.93 -3.14 21.93
N PHE A 110 6.41 -3.79 20.85
CA PHE A 110 7.60 -4.63 20.91
C PHE A 110 8.86 -3.82 21.25
N GLU A 111 9.02 -2.61 20.70
CA GLU A 111 10.13 -1.73 21.07
C GLU A 111 10.07 -1.28 22.54
N GLN A 112 8.88 -0.97 23.05
CA GLN A 112 8.70 -0.64 24.47
C GLN A 112 9.03 -1.83 25.39
N ALA A 113 8.61 -3.04 25.02
CA ALA A 113 8.89 -4.24 25.80
C ALA A 113 10.40 -4.55 25.86
N LEU A 114 11.12 -4.37 24.74
CA LEU A 114 12.58 -4.50 24.70
C LEU A 114 13.26 -3.47 25.59
N ARG A 115 12.84 -2.19 25.52
CA ARG A 115 13.41 -1.12 26.34
C ARG A 115 13.20 -1.31 27.85
N ASN A 116 12.15 -2.02 28.26
CA ASN A 116 11.88 -2.31 29.67
C ASN A 116 12.65 -3.54 30.19
N GLN A 117 13.35 -4.28 29.32
CA GLN A 117 14.18 -5.44 29.70
C GLN A 117 15.67 -5.08 29.85
N ASP A 118 16.09 -3.91 29.38
CA ASP A 118 17.43 -3.33 29.57
C ASP A 118 17.47 -2.45 30.84
#